data_AF-A0A7J6LZI5-F1
#
_entry.id   AF-A0A7J6LZI5-F1
#
_cell.length_a   1.000
_cell.length_b   1.000
_cell.length_c   1.000
_cell.angle_alpha   90.00
_cell.angle_beta   90.00
_cell.angle_gamma   90.00
#
_symmetry.space_group_name_H-M   'P 1'
#
loop_
_entity.id
_entity.type
_entity.pdbx_description
1 polymer ?
#
loop_
_entity_poly.entity_id
_entity_poly.type
_entity_poly.pdbx_seq_one_letter_code
_entity_poly.pdbx_strand_id
1 'polypeptide(L)'
;MRFFANFLMTLLVVVDGTCNEAEKEKITGKLFPNFLYKCSLAAKLDTSSIAPCLEGPCQISSECANCFNDFGACASKNCGILCFAAGTLSDKCENCVASNCNDALLKCTGLTKPLTAPTGEGDKCL
;
A
#
# COMPACT_ATOMS: atom_id res chain seq x y z
N MET A 1 32.17 -40.63 -8.36
CA MET A 1 32.59 -40.11 -7.05
C MET A 1 31.42 -39.34 -6.47
N ARG A 2 30.82 -39.87 -5.41
CA ARG A 2 29.67 -39.30 -4.69
C ARG A 2 30.21 -38.28 -3.69
N PHE A 3 29.86 -37.01 -3.84
CA PHE A 3 30.03 -36.02 -2.77
C PHE A 3 28.65 -35.69 -2.20
N PHE A 4 28.38 -36.23 -1.02
CA PHE A 4 27.31 -35.77 -0.14
C PHE A 4 27.76 -34.44 0.47
N ALA A 5 27.07 -33.36 0.12
CA ALA A 5 27.05 -32.15 0.93
C ALA A 5 25.61 -31.64 0.94
N ASN A 6 24.98 -31.77 2.10
CA ASN A 6 23.69 -31.18 2.47
C ASN A 6 23.74 -29.67 2.21
N PHE A 7 23.36 -29.25 1.01
CA PHE A 7 23.12 -27.84 0.72
C PHE A 7 21.65 -27.59 1.01
N LEU A 8 21.39 -27.23 2.28
CA LEU A 8 20.16 -26.55 2.67
C LEU A 8 20.19 -25.20 1.91
N MET A 9 19.78 -25.24 0.65
CA MET A 9 19.66 -24.05 -0.18
C MET A 9 18.46 -23.29 0.37
N THR A 10 18.73 -22.45 1.35
CA THR A 10 17.84 -21.37 1.74
C THR A 10 17.37 -20.72 0.46
N LEU A 11 16.09 -20.90 0.19
CA LEU A 11 15.37 -20.22 -0.87
C LEU A 11 15.75 -18.75 -0.77
N LEU A 12 16.46 -18.24 -1.78
CA LEU A 12 16.58 -16.80 -1.99
C LEU A 12 15.15 -16.31 -2.19
N VAL A 13 14.50 -15.90 -1.10
CA VAL A 13 13.36 -15.02 -1.22
C VAL A 13 13.97 -13.70 -1.65
N VAL A 14 13.94 -13.43 -2.96
CA VAL A 14 14.07 -12.07 -3.44
C VAL A 14 12.83 -11.36 -2.92
N VAL A 15 12.95 -10.78 -1.72
CA VAL A 15 11.91 -9.97 -1.10
C VAL A 15 11.98 -8.62 -1.81
N ASP A 16 11.29 -8.47 -2.94
CA ASP A 16 11.24 -7.20 -3.67
C ASP A 16 10.34 -6.13 -2.99
N GLY A 17 10.01 -6.27 -1.71
CA GLY A 17 9.30 -5.28 -0.89
C GLY A 17 8.96 -5.77 0.53
N THR A 18 8.61 -4.88 1.46
CA THR A 18 8.30 -5.19 2.87
C THR A 18 7.04 -6.03 3.08
N CYS A 19 6.13 -6.11 2.10
CA CYS A 19 4.98 -7.01 2.18
C CYS A 19 5.33 -8.41 1.67
N ASN A 20 5.00 -9.44 2.44
CA ASN A 20 5.09 -10.83 1.99
C ASN A 20 3.92 -11.21 1.06
N GLU A 21 4.00 -12.38 0.41
CA GLU A 21 3.00 -12.80 -0.59
C GLU A 21 1.57 -12.91 -0.04
N ALA A 22 1.39 -13.35 1.21
CA ALA A 22 0.07 -13.42 1.83
C ALA A 22 -0.52 -12.04 2.13
N GLU A 23 0.33 -11.04 2.38
CA GLU A 23 -0.08 -9.64 2.54
C GLU A 23 -0.41 -9.01 1.20
N LYS A 24 0.36 -9.32 0.15
CA LYS A 24 0.08 -8.88 -1.23
C LYS A 24 -1.31 -9.32 -1.68
N GLU A 25 -1.74 -10.54 -1.35
CA GLU A 25 -3.10 -11.01 -1.64
C GLU A 25 -4.17 -10.15 -0.94
N LYS A 26 -3.93 -9.77 0.32
CA LYS A 26 -4.86 -8.94 1.12
C LYS A 26 -4.97 -7.52 0.56
N ILE A 27 -3.83 -6.87 0.30
CA ILE A 27 -3.80 -5.47 -0.17
C ILE A 27 -4.25 -5.31 -1.63
N THR A 28 -4.22 -6.38 -2.42
CA THR A 28 -4.79 -6.40 -3.79
C THR A 28 -6.26 -6.80 -3.83
N GLY A 29 -6.84 -7.13 -2.66
CA GLY A 29 -8.26 -7.42 -2.52
C GLY A 29 -9.15 -6.23 -2.86
N LYS A 30 -10.34 -6.51 -3.41
CA LYS A 30 -11.27 -5.46 -3.90
C LYS A 30 -11.74 -4.47 -2.83
N LEU A 31 -11.73 -4.86 -1.56
CA LEU A 31 -12.17 -4.02 -0.44
C LEU A 31 -11.06 -3.10 0.07
N PHE A 32 -9.79 -3.50 -0.13
CA PHE A 32 -8.64 -2.80 0.40
C PHE A 32 -8.56 -1.32 -0.03
N PRO A 33 -8.74 -0.93 -1.31
CA PRO A 33 -8.64 0.47 -1.71
C PRO A 33 -9.62 1.40 -0.99
N ASN A 34 -10.87 0.97 -0.84
CA ASN A 34 -11.90 1.77 -0.18
C ASN A 34 -11.64 1.85 1.33
N PHE A 35 -11.12 0.79 1.93
CA PHE A 35 -10.72 0.80 3.34
C PHE A 35 -9.48 1.67 3.59
N LEU A 36 -8.47 1.59 2.71
CA LEU A 36 -7.32 2.49 2.71
C LEU A 36 -7.74 3.95 2.57
N TYR A 37 -8.70 4.24 1.68
CA TYR A 37 -9.27 5.57 1.53
C TYR A 37 -9.92 6.07 2.81
N LYS A 38 -10.74 5.24 3.47
CA LYS A 38 -11.30 5.54 4.80
C LYS A 38 -10.20 5.85 5.83
N CYS A 39 -9.17 5.02 5.93
CA CYS A 39 -8.03 5.26 6.83
C CYS A 39 -7.29 6.56 6.49
N SER A 40 -7.13 6.87 5.20
CA SER A 40 -6.47 8.10 4.74
C SER A 40 -7.26 9.36 5.10
N LEU A 41 -8.59 9.31 4.99
CA LEU A 41 -9.46 10.41 5.44
C LEU A 41 -9.43 10.58 6.96
N ALA A 42 -9.48 9.47 7.70
CA ALA A 42 -9.42 9.46 9.16
C ALA A 42 -8.08 10.00 9.69
N ALA A 43 -6.99 9.78 8.94
CA ALA A 43 -5.66 10.28 9.24
C ALA A 43 -5.53 11.80 9.16
N LYS A 44 -6.45 12.48 8.45
CA LYS A 44 -6.45 13.94 8.25
C LYS A 44 -5.14 14.43 7.64
N LEU A 45 -4.22 14.93 8.48
CA LEU A 45 -2.90 15.40 8.11
C LEU A 45 -1.76 14.58 8.75
N ASP A 46 -2.11 13.67 9.66
CA ASP A 46 -1.15 12.79 10.33
C ASP A 46 -1.14 11.42 9.64
N THR A 47 -0.34 11.35 8.57
CA THR A 47 -0.23 10.13 7.77
C THR A 47 0.36 8.95 8.55
N SER A 48 0.95 9.15 9.72
CA SER A 48 1.46 8.05 10.56
C SER A 48 0.35 7.17 11.13
N SER A 49 -0.89 7.67 11.16
CA SER A 49 -2.06 6.96 11.65
C SER A 49 -2.72 6.03 10.62
N ILE A 50 -2.25 6.02 9.36
CA ILE A 50 -2.79 5.15 8.31
C ILE A 50 -2.44 3.69 8.59
N ALA A 51 -1.17 3.37 8.88
CA ALA A 51 -0.70 2.03 9.17
C ALA A 51 -1.47 1.34 10.31
N PRO A 52 -1.60 1.94 11.52
CA PRO A 52 -2.35 1.30 12.60
C PRO A 52 -3.85 1.13 12.28
N CYS A 53 -4.41 1.94 11.39
CA CYS A 53 -5.78 1.75 10.89
C CYS A 53 -5.90 0.49 10.00
N LEU A 54 -4.83 0.08 9.32
CA LEU A 54 -4.80 -1.05 8.40
C LEU A 54 -4.43 -2.37 9.08
N GLU A 55 -3.44 -2.39 9.97
CA GLU A 55 -2.80 -3.62 10.49
C GLU A 55 -3.79 -4.70 10.95
N GLY A 56 -4.66 -4.36 11.91
CA GLY A 56 -5.65 -5.29 12.45
C GLY A 56 -6.74 -5.66 11.43
N PRO A 57 -7.48 -4.68 10.88
CA PRO A 57 -8.57 -4.95 9.94
C PRO A 57 -8.15 -5.67 8.66
N CYS A 58 -6.97 -5.36 8.14
CA CYS A 58 -6.42 -5.96 6.92
C CYS A 58 -5.55 -7.19 7.22
N GLN A 59 -5.22 -7.45 8.48
CA GLN A 59 -4.32 -8.53 8.90
C GLN A 59 -2.95 -8.48 8.19
N ILE A 60 -2.36 -7.29 8.11
CA ILE A 60 -1.01 -7.09 7.54
C ILE A 60 -0.05 -6.62 8.63
N SER A 61 1.23 -6.91 8.47
CA SER A 61 2.30 -6.45 9.37
C SER A 61 2.43 -4.94 9.39
N SER A 62 3.02 -4.41 10.46
CA SER A 62 3.35 -2.99 10.56
C SER A 62 4.31 -2.56 9.45
N GLU A 63 5.27 -3.40 9.07
CA GLU A 63 6.21 -3.11 8.00
C GLU A 63 5.51 -2.93 6.64
N CYS A 64 4.56 -3.80 6.31
CA CYS A 64 3.74 -3.67 5.11
C CYS A 64 2.78 -2.47 5.20
N ALA A 65 2.14 -2.27 6.37
CA ALA A 65 1.22 -1.17 6.60
C ALA A 65 1.90 0.21 6.49
N ASN A 66 3.17 0.32 6.90
CA ASN A 66 3.95 1.56 6.81
C ASN A 66 4.19 2.03 5.37
N CYS A 67 4.13 1.14 4.37
CA CYS A 67 4.14 1.56 2.96
C CYS A 67 3.00 2.54 2.65
N PHE A 68 1.87 2.41 3.35
CA PHE A 68 0.70 3.27 3.16
C PHE A 68 0.79 4.59 3.93
N ASN A 69 1.57 4.65 5.01
CA ASN A 69 1.96 5.92 5.64
C ASN A 69 2.77 6.76 4.64
N ASP A 70 3.79 6.15 4.04
CA ASP A 70 4.67 6.80 3.07
C ASP A 70 3.91 7.20 1.80
N PHE A 71 3.01 6.34 1.33
CA PHE A 71 2.14 6.65 0.20
C PHE A 71 1.19 7.82 0.50
N GLY A 72 0.56 7.83 1.68
CA GLY A 72 -0.27 8.95 2.14
C GLY A 72 0.52 10.24 2.25
N ALA A 73 1.75 10.19 2.79
CA ALA A 73 2.65 11.34 2.88
C ALA A 73 3.04 11.86 1.49
N CYS A 74 3.33 10.96 0.55
CA CYS A 74 3.60 11.31 -0.84
C CYS A 74 2.40 12.01 -1.50
N ALA A 75 1.20 11.43 -1.36
CA ALA A 75 -0.03 11.97 -1.94
C ALA A 75 -0.35 13.36 -1.35
N SER A 76 -0.27 13.50 -0.03
CA SER A 76 -0.46 14.78 0.66
C SER A 76 0.52 15.84 0.16
N LYS A 77 1.81 15.51 0.08
CA LYS A 77 2.88 16.43 -0.33
C LYS A 77 2.79 16.87 -1.80
N ASN A 78 2.59 15.93 -2.71
CA ASN A 78 2.70 16.20 -4.16
C ASN A 78 1.35 16.54 -4.81
N CYS A 79 0.25 16.04 -4.23
CA CYS A 79 -1.08 16.11 -4.86
C CYS A 79 -2.14 16.76 -3.96
N GLY A 80 -1.87 17.00 -2.67
CA GLY A 80 -2.87 17.45 -1.69
C GLY A 80 -3.66 18.69 -2.12
N ILE A 81 -3.00 19.74 -2.63
CA ILE A 81 -3.67 20.97 -3.09
C ILE A 81 -4.59 20.69 -4.28
N LEU A 82 -4.12 19.90 -5.26
CA LEU A 82 -4.89 19.56 -6.45
C LEU A 82 -6.07 18.65 -6.10
N CYS A 83 -5.87 17.67 -5.23
CA CYS A 83 -6.92 16.78 -4.73
C CYS A 83 -7.96 17.54 -3.91
N PHE A 84 -7.56 18.54 -3.12
CA PHE A 84 -8.49 19.39 -2.41
C PHE A 84 -9.36 20.23 -3.36
N ALA A 85 -8.76 20.79 -4.41
CA ALA A 85 -9.48 21.63 -5.38
C ALA A 85 -10.38 20.84 -6.33
N ALA A 86 -9.95 19.64 -6.77
CA ALA A 86 -10.67 18.83 -7.74
C ALA A 86 -11.57 17.75 -7.11
N GLY A 87 -11.38 17.45 -5.83
CA GLY A 87 -11.98 16.31 -5.14
C GLY A 87 -11.02 15.12 -5.09
N THR A 88 -11.00 14.43 -3.95
CA THR A 88 -10.10 13.31 -3.65
C THR A 88 -10.36 12.05 -4.49
N LEU A 89 -11.56 11.90 -5.03
CA LEU A 89 -11.96 10.83 -5.96
C LEU A 89 -12.05 11.31 -7.42
N SER A 90 -11.44 12.46 -7.74
CA SER A 90 -11.44 12.95 -9.11
C SER A 90 -10.31 12.31 -9.91
N ASP A 91 -10.54 12.08 -11.21
CA ASP A 91 -9.50 11.60 -12.14
C ASP A 91 -8.23 12.45 -12.08
N LYS A 92 -8.35 13.77 -11.83
CA LYS A 92 -7.18 14.66 -11.69
C LYS A 92 -6.34 14.29 -10.48
N CYS A 93 -6.98 14.06 -9.33
CA CYS A 93 -6.30 13.63 -8.12
C CYS A 93 -5.67 12.25 -8.30
N GLU A 94 -6.44 11.30 -8.82
CA GLU A 94 -5.98 9.93 -9.06
C GLU A 94 -4.76 9.89 -9.98
N ASN A 95 -4.80 10.61 -11.10
CA ASN A 95 -3.67 10.68 -12.03
C ASN A 95 -2.43 11.32 -11.40
N CYS A 96 -2.61 12.34 -10.54
CA CYS A 96 -1.50 12.94 -9.81
C CYS A 96 -0.83 11.93 -8.88
N VAL A 97 -1.63 11.25 -8.04
CA VAL A 97 -1.13 10.25 -7.10
C VAL A 97 -0.46 9.11 -7.86
N ALA A 98 -1.07 8.64 -8.94
CA ALA A 98 -0.53 7.56 -9.76
C ALA A 98 0.84 7.92 -10.35
N SER A 99 0.99 9.15 -10.84
CA SER A 99 2.24 9.61 -11.48
C SER A 99 3.37 9.90 -10.49
N ASN A 100 3.06 10.25 -9.24
CA ASN A 100 4.06 10.70 -8.27
C ASN A 100 4.38 9.68 -7.18
N CYS A 101 3.44 8.78 -6.86
CA CYS A 101 3.50 7.97 -5.64
C CYS A 101 3.45 6.46 -5.87
N ASN A 102 2.95 5.99 -7.02
CA ASN A 102 2.84 4.55 -7.27
C ASN A 102 4.20 3.85 -7.29
N ASP A 103 5.22 4.42 -7.95
CA ASP A 103 6.52 3.76 -8.05
C ASP A 103 7.14 3.47 -6.68
N ALA A 104 7.04 4.43 -5.75
CA ALA A 104 7.49 4.26 -4.38
C ALA A 104 6.65 3.20 -3.63
N LEU A 105 5.33 3.22 -3.81
CA LEU A 105 4.44 2.22 -3.22
C LEU A 105 4.73 0.81 -3.73
N LEU A 106 4.95 0.64 -5.04
CA LEU A 106 5.27 -0.65 -5.66
C LEU A 106 6.61 -1.18 -5.14
N LYS A 107 7.62 -0.31 -5.06
CA LYS A 107 8.93 -0.68 -4.49
C LYS A 107 8.83 -1.04 -3.01
N CYS A 108 7.99 -0.33 -2.24
CA CYS A 108 7.79 -0.63 -0.82
C CYS A 108 7.05 -1.95 -0.64
N THR A 109 5.90 -2.12 -1.29
CA THR A 109 5.04 -3.30 -1.11
C THR A 109 5.52 -4.55 -1.87
N GLY A 110 6.38 -4.39 -2.88
CA GLY A 110 6.77 -5.47 -3.78
C GLY A 110 5.64 -5.93 -4.71
N LEU A 111 4.64 -5.06 -4.93
CA LEU A 111 3.59 -5.27 -5.94
C LEU A 111 4.14 -4.96 -7.33
N THR A 112 3.62 -5.66 -8.35
CA THR A 112 4.00 -5.45 -9.76
C THR A 112 3.06 -4.52 -10.52
N LYS A 113 1.92 -4.17 -9.92
CA LYS A 113 0.92 -3.27 -10.49
C LYS A 113 0.36 -2.36 -9.40
N PRO A 114 0.02 -1.10 -9.74
CA PRO A 114 -0.65 -0.21 -8.80
C PRO A 114 -1.94 -0.80 -8.25
N LEU A 115 -2.30 -0.35 -7.04
CA LEU A 115 -3.62 -0.59 -6.50
C LEU A 115 -4.66 0.11 -7.37
N THR A 116 -5.85 -0.48 -7.46
CA THR A 116 -7.00 0.19 -8.08
C THR A 116 -7.39 1.41 -7.26
N ALA A 117 -7.84 2.48 -7.91
CA ALA A 117 -8.34 3.65 -7.23
C ALA A 117 -9.55 3.31 -6.35
N PRO A 118 -9.73 3.98 -5.19
CA PRO A 118 -10.94 3.83 -4.40
C PRO A 118 -12.13 4.44 -5.13
N THR A 119 -13.32 3.87 -4.92
CA THR A 119 -14.59 4.45 -5.38
C THR A 119 -15.35 5.16 -4.26
N GLY A 120 -14.81 5.15 -3.03
CA GLY A 120 -15.42 5.69 -1.82
C GLY A 120 -14.82 5.10 -0.55
N GLU A 121 -15.42 5.38 0.60
CA GLU A 121 -15.04 4.75 1.87
C GLU A 121 -15.52 3.30 1.93
N GLY A 122 -14.72 2.42 2.56
CA GLY A 122 -15.05 1.03 2.82
C GLY A 122 -14.96 0.71 4.30
N ASP A 123 -15.91 -0.04 4.84
CA ASP A 123 -15.95 -0.38 6.27
C ASP A 123 -15.15 -1.62 6.65
N LYS A 124 -14.75 -2.41 5.66
CA LYS A 124 -14.00 -3.66 5.84
C LYS A 124 -12.82 -3.70 4.90
N CYS A 125 -11.74 -4.31 5.36
CA CYS A 125 -10.55 -4.51 4.56
C CYS A 125 -10.52 -5.86 3.82
N LEU A 126 -11.18 -6.88 4.39
CA LEU A 126 -11.22 -8.26 3.91
C LEU A 126 -12.66 -8.75 3.76
#